data_AF-A0A5B2Z9Y3-F1
#
_entry.id   AF-A0A5B2Z9Y3-F1
#
_cell.length_a   1.000
_cell.length_b   1.000
_cell.length_c   1.000
_cell.angle_alpha   90.00
_cell.angle_beta   90.00
_cell.angle_gamma   90.00
#
_symmetry.space_group_name_H-M   'P 1'
#
loop_
_entity.id
_entity.type
_entity.pdbx_description
1 polymer ?
#
loop_
_entity_poly.entity_id
_entity_poly.type
_entity_poly.pdbx_seq_one_letter_code
_entity_poly.pdbx_strand_id
1 'polypeptide(L)'
;MADAEVIEPETAAPLPPEDGKEIVEADHPTRAADGPGVPRTSTLLNVIGETYNYRPGDENDYARSPEDAAWLHRHGYMDTFSHSYLVRADVEELRAAADQDLRIQVMAALRMAMSGRYGNEPILMLQDAAARGSVYALEVLGDVYFTAPAYRNPALGAAYYDLVIRRGDWAVAFKKRAQVGNLAADRLFLADLYAEAAWQEIVALRQRLGLLPFAAPEPRPGLHEGLRVAQELMAGQGG
;
A
#
# COMPACT_ATOMS: atom_id res chain seq x y z
N MET A 1 -40.43 -8.13 -41.77
CA MET A 1 -39.58 -7.19 -41.03
C MET A 1 -38.63 -8.01 -40.20
N ALA A 2 -37.36 -7.97 -40.60
CA ALA A 2 -36.12 -8.47 -40.00
C ALA A 2 -36.20 -9.71 -39.08
N ASP A 3 -35.76 -10.84 -39.64
CA ASP A 3 -35.29 -12.03 -38.91
C ASP A 3 -34.02 -11.68 -38.12
N ALA A 4 -33.97 -12.11 -36.86
CA ALA A 4 -32.82 -11.95 -35.99
C ALA A 4 -31.81 -13.08 -36.25
N GLU A 5 -30.65 -12.71 -36.79
CA GLU A 5 -29.52 -13.60 -37.05
C GLU A 5 -28.81 -13.93 -35.73
N VAL A 6 -28.82 -15.21 -35.37
CA VAL A 6 -28.12 -15.77 -34.21
C VAL A 6 -26.64 -15.93 -34.59
N ILE A 7 -25.77 -15.15 -33.97
CA ILE A 7 -24.31 -15.29 -34.10
C ILE A 7 -23.83 -16.24 -32.99
N GLU A 8 -23.42 -17.45 -33.37
CA GLU A 8 -22.75 -18.38 -32.47
C GLU A 8 -21.28 -17.96 -32.23
N PRO A 9 -20.73 -18.14 -31.01
CA PRO A 9 -19.35 -17.79 -30.72
C PRO A 9 -18.36 -18.80 -31.32
N GLU A 10 -17.45 -18.29 -32.14
CA GLU A 10 -16.34 -19.00 -32.75
C GLU A 10 -15.42 -19.59 -31.67
N THR A 11 -15.20 -20.89 -31.76
CA THR A 11 -14.44 -21.67 -30.79
C THR A 11 -12.95 -21.48 -31.08
N ALA A 12 -12.22 -20.80 -30.18
CA ALA A 12 -10.78 -20.62 -30.33
C ALA A 12 -10.05 -21.97 -30.20
N ALA A 13 -9.26 -22.30 -31.21
CA ALA A 13 -8.43 -23.51 -31.26
C ALA A 13 -7.29 -23.47 -30.22
N PRO A 14 -6.87 -24.62 -29.67
CA PRO A 14 -5.77 -24.71 -28.72
C PRO A 14 -4.41 -24.43 -29.37
N LEU A 15 -3.55 -23.68 -28.66
CA LEU A 15 -2.18 -23.41 -29.04
C LEU A 15 -1.30 -24.67 -28.94
N PRO A 16 -0.32 -24.86 -29.84
CA PRO A 16 0.61 -26.00 -29.79
C PRO A 16 1.62 -25.87 -28.62
N PRO A 17 2.17 -27.00 -28.12
CA PRO A 17 3.19 -26.99 -27.08
C PRO A 17 4.52 -26.44 -27.61
N GLU A 18 5.14 -25.50 -26.88
CA GLU A 18 6.50 -25.05 -27.20
C GLU A 18 7.55 -26.07 -26.74
N ASP A 19 8.39 -26.43 -27.70
CA ASP A 19 9.54 -27.33 -27.59
C ASP A 19 10.57 -26.85 -26.56
N GLY A 20 11.21 -27.84 -25.93
CA GLY A 20 12.20 -27.67 -24.89
C GLY A 20 13.42 -26.86 -25.34
N LYS A 21 13.81 -25.93 -24.46
CA LYS A 21 15.18 -25.42 -24.42
C LYS A 21 15.81 -25.80 -23.09
N GLU A 22 16.73 -26.74 -23.23
CA GLU A 22 17.80 -27.14 -22.32
C GLU A 22 18.47 -25.91 -21.70
N ILE A 23 18.32 -25.73 -20.39
CA ILE A 23 19.07 -24.71 -19.64
C ILE A 23 20.34 -25.39 -19.14
N VAL A 24 21.45 -25.03 -19.75
CA VAL A 24 22.80 -25.42 -19.37
C VAL A 24 23.11 -24.88 -17.98
N GLU A 25 23.44 -25.80 -17.08
CA GLU A 25 23.94 -25.60 -15.73
C GLU A 25 25.27 -24.85 -15.80
N ALA A 26 25.26 -23.56 -15.43
CA ALA A 26 26.48 -22.76 -15.26
C ALA A 26 26.89 -22.79 -13.80
N ASP A 27 27.94 -23.55 -13.55
CA ASP A 27 28.66 -23.67 -12.29
C ASP A 27 29.40 -22.37 -11.93
N HIS A 28 29.55 -22.14 -10.61
CA HIS A 28 30.43 -21.21 -9.88
C HIS A 28 29.86 -19.87 -9.35
N PRO A 29 30.37 -19.34 -8.20
CA PRO A 29 31.01 -20.01 -7.06
C PRO A 29 30.36 -19.66 -5.71
N THR A 30 30.47 -20.59 -4.76
CA THR A 30 30.25 -20.38 -3.32
C THR A 30 31.13 -19.24 -2.80
N ARG A 31 30.53 -18.11 -2.41
CA ARG A 31 31.21 -17.07 -1.63
C ARG A 31 30.86 -17.23 -0.16
N ALA A 32 31.91 -17.40 0.64
CA ALA A 32 31.89 -17.60 2.08
C ALA A 32 31.19 -16.47 2.86
N ALA A 33 30.64 -16.87 4.00
CA ALA A 33 30.05 -16.07 5.06
C ALA A 33 31.07 -15.11 5.71
N ASP A 34 30.59 -13.94 6.15
CA ASP A 34 30.61 -13.50 7.55
C ASP A 34 30.34 -11.99 7.66
N GLY A 35 29.14 -11.66 8.13
CA GLY A 35 28.75 -10.37 8.70
C GLY A 35 27.94 -10.65 9.97
N PRO A 36 27.94 -9.76 10.98
CA PRO A 36 27.50 -10.07 12.34
C PRO A 36 26.08 -10.63 12.34
N GLY A 37 25.97 -11.85 12.86
CA GLY A 37 24.77 -12.66 12.80
C GLY A 37 23.58 -11.99 13.45
N VAL A 38 22.58 -11.66 12.63
CA VAL A 38 21.20 -11.59 13.10
C VAL A 38 20.82 -13.00 13.57
N PRO A 39 20.28 -13.19 14.78
CA PRO A 39 19.85 -14.50 15.25
C PRO A 39 18.86 -15.12 14.26
N ARG A 40 19.07 -16.39 13.88
CA ARG A 40 18.27 -17.14 12.90
C ARG A 40 16.85 -17.54 13.39
N THR A 41 16.23 -16.73 14.24
CA THR A 41 14.84 -16.87 14.71
C THR A 41 14.29 -15.50 15.10
N SER A 42 14.39 -14.51 14.22
CA SER A 42 13.60 -13.29 14.37
C SER A 42 12.13 -13.63 14.13
N THR A 43 11.31 -13.57 15.18
CA THR A 43 9.85 -13.57 15.01
C THR A 43 9.45 -12.34 14.20
N LEU A 44 8.31 -12.39 13.47
CA LEU A 44 7.84 -11.24 12.67
C LEU A 44 7.76 -9.94 13.48
N LEU A 45 7.48 -10.03 14.78
CA LEU A 45 7.47 -8.89 15.70
C LEU A 45 8.86 -8.28 15.93
N ASN A 46 9.90 -9.11 16.06
CA ASN A 46 11.28 -8.63 16.28
C ASN A 46 11.79 -7.82 15.09
N VAL A 47 11.28 -8.10 13.90
CA VAL A 47 11.68 -7.44 12.65
C VAL A 47 11.17 -6.01 12.58
N ILE A 48 9.96 -5.77 13.09
CA ILE A 48 9.32 -4.45 13.06
C ILE A 48 9.97 -3.47 14.04
N GLY A 49 10.42 -3.99 15.19
CA GLY A 49 11.05 -3.20 16.24
C GLY A 49 10.12 -2.20 16.94
N GLU A 50 10.64 -1.61 18.02
CA GLU A 50 9.93 -0.58 18.80
C GLU A 50 10.09 0.84 18.23
N THR A 51 10.97 1.01 17.25
CA THR A 51 11.29 2.30 16.63
C THR A 51 11.52 2.13 15.13
N TYR A 52 11.22 3.16 14.35
CA TYR A 52 11.57 3.21 12.93
C TYR A 52 13.09 3.42 12.78
N ASN A 53 13.76 2.49 12.10
CA ASN A 53 15.22 2.55 11.90
C ASN A 53 15.61 3.53 10.79
N TYR A 54 15.54 4.84 11.10
CA TYR A 54 15.90 5.90 10.17
C TYR A 54 17.39 5.90 9.85
N ARG A 55 17.73 5.96 8.56
CA ARG A 55 19.10 6.01 8.07
C ARG A 55 19.36 7.33 7.34
N PRO A 56 19.97 8.33 8.01
CA PRO A 56 20.29 9.59 7.37
C PRO A 56 21.13 9.38 6.10
N GLY A 57 20.67 9.94 4.98
CA GLY A 57 21.37 9.86 3.69
C GLY A 57 21.05 8.61 2.85
N ASP A 58 20.21 7.68 3.34
CA ASP A 58 19.68 6.61 2.49
C ASP A 58 18.53 7.16 1.64
N GLU A 59 18.74 7.23 0.33
CA GLU A 59 17.74 7.72 -0.63
C GLU A 59 16.49 6.83 -0.71
N ASN A 60 16.60 5.58 -0.26
CA ASN A 60 15.51 4.60 -0.24
C ASN A 60 14.74 4.61 1.08
N ASP A 61 15.12 5.46 2.05
CA ASP A 61 14.36 5.61 3.28
C ASP A 61 13.16 6.54 3.03
N TYR A 62 12.00 6.12 3.54
CA TYR A 62 10.78 6.90 3.46
C TYR A 62 10.83 8.13 4.38
N ALA A 63 11.59 8.04 5.48
CA ALA A 63 11.76 9.13 6.43
C ALA A 63 12.79 10.17 5.98
N ARG A 64 12.51 11.45 6.20
CA ARG A 64 13.42 12.57 5.87
C ARG A 64 14.13 13.17 7.07
N SER A 65 13.68 12.88 8.28
CA SER A 65 14.30 13.30 9.55
C SER A 65 13.93 12.32 10.67
N PRO A 66 14.56 12.41 11.86
CA PRO A 66 14.15 11.63 13.02
C PRO A 66 12.71 11.91 13.47
N GLU A 67 12.24 13.16 13.40
CA GLU A 67 10.84 13.47 13.72
C GLU A 67 9.88 12.83 12.72
N ASP A 68 10.24 12.83 11.43
CA ASP A 68 9.46 12.19 10.37
C ASP A 68 9.40 10.66 10.57
N ALA A 69 10.52 10.03 10.91
CA ALA A 69 10.58 8.61 11.23
C ALA A 69 9.70 8.24 12.43
N ALA A 70 9.71 9.08 13.47
CA ALA A 70 8.86 8.89 14.64
C ALA A 70 7.37 9.05 14.29
N TRP A 71 7.03 10.01 13.43
CA TRP A 71 5.68 10.19 12.91
C TRP A 71 5.23 8.94 12.13
N LEU A 72 6.02 8.52 11.14
CA LEU A 72 5.78 7.33 10.33
C LEU A 72 5.53 6.09 11.20
N HIS A 73 6.40 5.84 12.17
CA HIS A 73 6.26 4.71 13.09
C HIS A 73 4.90 4.71 13.82
N ARG A 74 4.53 5.83 14.45
CA ARG A 74 3.27 5.97 15.21
C ARG A 74 2.04 5.82 14.32
N HIS A 75 2.18 6.14 13.03
CA HIS A 75 1.11 6.07 12.04
C HIS A 75 1.07 4.74 11.26
N GLY A 76 1.81 3.73 11.73
CA GLY A 76 1.75 2.37 11.21
C GLY A 76 2.59 2.13 9.96
N TYR A 77 3.50 3.04 9.63
CA TYR A 77 4.52 2.79 8.62
C TYR A 77 5.65 1.94 9.21
N MET A 78 6.31 1.19 8.35
CA MET A 78 7.45 0.36 8.68
C MET A 78 8.69 0.87 7.95
N ASP A 79 9.87 0.65 8.53
CA ASP A 79 11.13 1.00 7.86
C ASP A 79 11.44 0.05 6.70
N THR A 80 12.42 0.44 5.88
CA THR A 80 12.81 -0.28 4.66
C THR A 80 13.25 -1.71 4.94
N PHE A 81 13.89 -1.97 6.08
CA PHE A 81 14.32 -3.31 6.47
C PHE A 81 13.11 -4.18 6.80
N SER A 82 12.23 -3.68 7.66
CA SER A 82 10.99 -4.33 8.07
C SER A 82 10.12 -4.66 6.86
N HIS A 83 9.92 -3.69 5.97
CA HIS A 83 9.17 -3.88 4.72
C HIS A 83 9.77 -5.00 3.87
N SER A 84 11.07 -4.92 3.63
CA SER A 84 11.80 -5.91 2.82
C SER A 84 11.74 -7.32 3.41
N TYR A 85 11.68 -7.44 4.73
CA TYR A 85 11.53 -8.74 5.38
C TYR A 85 10.10 -9.26 5.28
N LEU A 86 9.10 -8.46 5.67
CA LEU A 86 7.71 -8.90 5.74
C LEU A 86 7.11 -9.20 4.35
N VAL A 87 7.54 -8.50 3.29
CA VAL A 87 7.08 -8.80 1.92
C VAL A 87 7.49 -10.20 1.45
N ARG A 88 8.56 -10.77 2.03
CA ARG A 88 9.10 -12.09 1.72
C ARG A 88 8.63 -13.20 2.67
N ALA A 89 7.98 -12.86 3.77
CA ALA A 89 7.46 -13.84 4.73
C ALA A 89 6.40 -14.75 4.08
N ASP A 90 5.92 -15.77 4.78
CA ASP A 90 4.76 -16.54 4.31
C ASP A 90 3.44 -15.77 4.57
N VAL A 91 2.43 -15.91 3.69
CA VAL A 91 1.16 -15.17 3.87
C VAL A 91 0.41 -15.66 5.10
N GLU A 92 0.41 -16.97 5.36
CA GLU A 92 -0.30 -17.53 6.51
C GLU A 92 0.43 -17.22 7.82
N GLU A 93 1.77 -17.14 7.80
CA GLU A 93 2.55 -16.64 8.93
C GLU A 93 2.19 -15.18 9.27
N LEU A 94 2.11 -14.30 8.25
CA LEU A 94 1.68 -12.92 8.45
C LEU A 94 0.24 -12.83 8.97
N ARG A 95 -0.68 -13.65 8.44
CA ARG A 95 -2.08 -13.69 8.90
C ARG A 95 -2.18 -14.12 10.36
N ALA A 96 -1.43 -15.16 10.76
CA ALA A 96 -1.40 -15.63 12.14
C ALA A 96 -0.86 -14.59 13.14
N ALA A 97 0.03 -13.70 12.67
CA ALA A 97 0.61 -12.62 13.48
C ALA A 97 -0.11 -11.27 13.33
N ALA A 98 -1.14 -11.17 12.47
CA ALA A 98 -1.80 -9.90 12.15
C ALA A 98 -2.43 -9.22 13.38
N ASP A 99 -2.95 -9.99 14.33
CA ASP A 99 -3.57 -9.43 15.54
C ASP A 99 -2.57 -8.78 16.50
N GLN A 100 -1.27 -9.08 16.35
CA GLN A 100 -0.21 -8.63 17.25
C GLN A 100 0.31 -7.25 16.89
N ASP A 101 0.31 -6.87 15.60
CA ASP A 101 0.81 -5.58 15.13
C ASP A 101 0.12 -5.14 13.83
N LEU A 102 -0.36 -3.89 13.79
CA LEU A 102 -1.08 -3.34 12.64
C LEU A 102 -0.24 -3.34 11.34
N ARG A 103 1.09 -3.21 11.43
CA ARG A 103 1.98 -3.26 10.25
C ARG A 103 2.04 -4.66 9.65
N ILE A 104 2.04 -5.69 10.50
CA ILE A 104 1.93 -7.09 10.05
C ILE A 104 0.56 -7.31 9.41
N GLN A 105 -0.51 -6.85 10.05
CA GLN A 105 -1.88 -6.93 9.50
C GLN A 105 -1.97 -6.29 8.11
N VAL A 106 -1.42 -5.08 7.93
CA VAL A 106 -1.41 -4.38 6.64
C VAL A 106 -0.60 -5.16 5.60
N MET A 107 0.56 -5.72 5.95
CA MET A 107 1.36 -6.51 5.01
C MET A 107 0.68 -7.84 4.64
N ALA A 108 0.05 -8.52 5.60
CA ALA A 108 -0.76 -9.71 5.36
C ALA A 108 -1.85 -9.40 4.33
N ALA A 109 -2.62 -8.34 4.59
CA ALA A 109 -3.73 -7.92 3.75
C ALA A 109 -3.28 -7.48 2.35
N LEU A 110 -2.16 -6.74 2.23
CA LEU A 110 -1.57 -6.38 0.93
C LEU A 110 -1.24 -7.64 0.11
N ARG A 111 -0.57 -8.63 0.70
CA ARG A 111 -0.18 -9.84 -0.01
C ARG A 111 -1.38 -10.71 -0.38
N MET A 112 -2.37 -10.80 0.50
CA MET A 112 -3.65 -11.44 0.21
C MET A 112 -4.36 -10.76 -0.96
N ALA A 113 -4.45 -9.42 -0.96
CA ALA A 113 -5.05 -8.66 -2.05
C ALA A 113 -4.34 -8.87 -3.39
N MET A 114 -3.00 -8.81 -3.40
CA MET A 114 -2.21 -9.01 -4.63
C MET A 114 -2.33 -10.43 -5.20
N SER A 115 -2.63 -11.42 -4.35
CA SER A 115 -2.88 -12.79 -4.83
C SER A 115 -4.25 -12.96 -5.51
N GLY A 116 -5.24 -12.11 -5.16
CA GLY A 116 -6.61 -12.18 -5.67
C GLY A 116 -7.44 -13.37 -5.18
N ARG A 117 -6.93 -14.20 -4.26
CA ARG A 117 -7.57 -15.47 -3.85
C ARG A 117 -8.43 -15.38 -2.57
N TYR A 118 -8.39 -14.25 -1.87
CA TYR A 118 -8.96 -14.13 -0.52
C TYR A 118 -10.27 -13.32 -0.46
N GLY A 119 -10.96 -13.15 -1.59
CA GLY A 119 -12.25 -12.44 -1.63
C GLY A 119 -12.16 -11.03 -1.01
N ASN A 120 -13.08 -10.65 -0.12
CA ASN A 120 -13.05 -9.32 0.52
C ASN A 120 -12.22 -9.25 1.81
N GLU A 121 -11.68 -10.37 2.29
CA GLU A 121 -10.91 -10.43 3.55
C GLU A 121 -9.78 -9.39 3.63
N PRO A 122 -8.90 -9.21 2.63
CA PRO A 122 -7.83 -8.22 2.73
C PRO A 122 -8.33 -6.78 2.83
N ILE A 123 -9.43 -6.44 2.16
CA ILE A 123 -10.01 -5.08 2.26
C ILE A 123 -10.54 -4.85 3.68
N LEU A 124 -11.23 -5.83 4.26
CA LEU A 124 -11.74 -5.75 5.63
C LEU A 124 -10.59 -5.62 6.65
N MET A 125 -9.50 -6.37 6.47
CA MET A 125 -8.32 -6.27 7.32
C MET A 125 -7.67 -4.88 7.25
N LEU A 126 -7.56 -4.28 6.06
CA LEU A 126 -7.03 -2.93 5.90
C LEU A 126 -7.96 -1.87 6.51
N GLN A 127 -9.27 -2.00 6.33
CA GLN A 127 -10.25 -1.10 6.93
C GLN A 127 -10.23 -1.16 8.45
N ASP A 128 -10.10 -2.35 9.04
CA ASP A 128 -9.89 -2.52 10.49
C ASP A 128 -8.62 -1.81 10.97
N ALA A 129 -7.48 -2.05 10.30
CA ALA A 129 -6.22 -1.40 10.65
C ALA A 129 -6.30 0.14 10.54
N ALA A 130 -6.97 0.66 9.49
CA ALA A 130 -7.22 2.08 9.33
C ALA A 130 -8.12 2.65 10.44
N ALA A 131 -9.19 1.95 10.80
CA ALA A 131 -10.08 2.33 11.90
C ALA A 131 -9.36 2.33 13.25
N ARG A 132 -8.40 1.42 13.46
CA ARG A 132 -7.53 1.37 14.65
C ARG A 132 -6.45 2.46 14.65
N GLY A 133 -6.22 3.13 13.53
CA GLY A 133 -5.41 4.35 13.44
C GLY A 133 -4.23 4.31 12.47
N SER A 134 -4.03 3.20 11.76
CA SER A 134 -2.94 3.07 10.77
C SER A 134 -3.22 3.95 9.55
N VAL A 135 -2.39 4.98 9.35
CA VAL A 135 -2.44 5.80 8.13
C VAL A 135 -1.85 5.02 6.96
N TYR A 136 -0.84 4.19 7.22
CA TYR A 136 -0.29 3.29 6.21
C TYR A 136 -1.35 2.33 5.64
N ALA A 137 -2.31 1.85 6.45
CA ALA A 137 -3.41 1.02 5.96
C ALA A 137 -4.30 1.75 4.93
N LEU A 138 -4.54 3.05 5.12
CA LEU A 138 -5.25 3.88 4.14
C LEU A 138 -4.45 4.01 2.85
N GLU A 139 -3.14 4.20 2.94
CA GLU A 139 -2.27 4.26 1.76
C GLU A 139 -2.29 2.93 1.00
N VAL A 140 -2.21 1.81 1.70
CA VAL A 140 -2.28 0.47 1.10
C VAL A 140 -3.66 0.19 0.49
N LEU A 141 -4.76 0.67 1.08
CA LEU A 141 -6.08 0.63 0.42
C LEU A 141 -6.03 1.37 -0.92
N GLY A 142 -5.46 2.58 -0.93
CA GLY A 142 -5.22 3.33 -2.16
C GLY A 142 -4.48 2.51 -3.20
N ASP A 143 -3.33 1.96 -2.83
CA ASP A 143 -2.47 1.15 -3.70
C ASP A 143 -3.22 -0.06 -4.26
N VAL A 144 -3.90 -0.84 -3.41
CA VAL A 144 -4.68 -2.01 -3.80
C VAL A 144 -5.75 -1.64 -4.83
N TYR A 145 -6.50 -0.56 -4.61
CA TYR A 145 -7.51 -0.10 -5.56
C TYR A 145 -6.94 0.43 -6.88
N PHE A 146 -5.67 0.87 -6.91
CA PHE A 146 -4.99 1.24 -8.16
C PHE A 146 -4.41 0.04 -8.90
N THR A 147 -3.79 -0.91 -8.19
CA THR A 147 -2.89 -1.89 -8.82
C THR A 147 -3.38 -3.33 -8.76
N ALA A 148 -4.16 -3.73 -7.76
CA ALA A 148 -4.57 -5.12 -7.59
C ALA A 148 -5.74 -5.45 -8.54
N PRO A 149 -5.58 -6.38 -9.51
CA PRO A 149 -6.60 -6.62 -10.54
C PRO A 149 -7.98 -6.99 -9.99
N ALA A 150 -8.02 -7.78 -8.90
CA ALA A 150 -9.26 -8.24 -8.28
C ALA A 150 -10.08 -7.12 -7.61
N TYR A 151 -9.46 -5.99 -7.27
CA TYR A 151 -10.10 -4.88 -6.56
C TYR A 151 -10.09 -3.58 -7.35
N ARG A 152 -9.54 -3.56 -8.57
CA ARG A 152 -9.16 -2.33 -9.26
C ARG A 152 -10.33 -1.35 -9.40
N ASN A 153 -10.23 -0.22 -8.70
CA ASN A 153 -11.14 0.92 -8.79
C ASN A 153 -10.33 2.21 -8.54
N PRO A 154 -9.74 2.82 -9.59
CA PRO A 154 -8.86 3.98 -9.44
C PRO A 154 -9.51 5.20 -8.76
N ALA A 155 -10.81 5.41 -8.92
CA ALA A 155 -11.51 6.49 -8.24
C ALA A 155 -11.56 6.26 -6.71
N LEU A 156 -11.82 5.02 -6.29
CA LEU A 156 -11.76 4.66 -4.88
C LEU A 156 -10.32 4.65 -4.34
N GLY A 157 -9.34 4.26 -5.16
CA GLY A 157 -7.92 4.39 -4.82
C GLY A 157 -7.52 5.85 -4.55
N ALA A 158 -7.94 6.77 -5.43
CA ALA A 158 -7.72 8.20 -5.25
C ALA A 158 -8.39 8.73 -3.98
N ALA A 159 -9.60 8.25 -3.66
CA ALA A 159 -10.31 8.58 -2.45
C ALA A 159 -9.52 8.19 -1.19
N TYR A 160 -8.98 6.97 -1.14
CA TYR A 160 -8.16 6.55 0.00
C TYR A 160 -6.88 7.37 0.17
N TYR A 161 -6.25 7.83 -0.92
CA TYR A 161 -5.15 8.79 -0.80
C TYR A 161 -5.59 10.15 -0.23
N ASP A 162 -6.82 10.61 -0.51
CA ASP A 162 -7.36 11.81 0.16
C ASP A 162 -7.54 11.61 1.66
N LEU A 163 -7.91 10.41 2.09
CA LEU A 163 -7.99 10.07 3.51
C LEU A 163 -6.59 10.06 4.15
N VAL A 164 -5.57 9.57 3.45
CA VAL A 164 -4.18 9.63 3.92
C VAL A 164 -3.72 11.08 4.15
N ILE A 165 -4.00 11.95 3.18
CA ILE A 165 -3.70 13.39 3.29
C ILE A 165 -4.50 14.03 4.43
N ARG A 166 -5.80 13.71 4.55
CA ARG A 166 -6.67 14.15 5.66
C ARG A 166 -6.13 13.73 7.02
N ARG A 167 -5.40 12.61 7.10
CA ARG A 167 -4.76 12.08 8.31
C ARG A 167 -3.36 12.63 8.57
N GLY A 168 -2.84 13.49 7.70
CA GLY A 168 -1.62 14.27 7.93
C GLY A 168 -0.43 13.89 7.04
N ASP A 169 -0.49 12.81 6.26
CA ASP A 169 0.60 12.48 5.32
C ASP A 169 0.41 13.24 4.00
N TRP A 170 1.00 14.43 3.95
CA TRP A 170 0.99 15.27 2.77
C TRP A 170 1.85 14.70 1.63
N ALA A 171 2.82 13.83 1.90
CA ALA A 171 3.72 13.32 0.88
C ALA A 171 2.97 12.43 -0.14
N VAL A 172 1.90 11.78 0.31
CA VAL A 172 1.02 11.00 -0.56
C VAL A 172 0.33 11.85 -1.63
N ALA A 173 0.26 13.18 -1.50
CA ALA A 173 -0.25 14.04 -2.57
C ALA A 173 0.57 13.91 -3.88
N PHE A 174 1.89 13.72 -3.79
CA PHE A 174 2.75 13.47 -4.96
C PHE A 174 2.44 12.11 -5.61
N LYS A 175 2.27 11.07 -4.77
CA LYS A 175 1.87 9.72 -5.21
C LYS A 175 0.50 9.75 -5.88
N LYS A 176 -0.49 10.41 -5.26
CA LYS A 176 -1.82 10.64 -5.81
C LYS A 176 -1.72 11.30 -7.17
N ARG A 177 -1.01 12.44 -7.29
CA ARG A 177 -0.83 13.14 -8.58
C ARG A 177 -0.32 12.21 -9.68
N ALA A 178 0.70 11.40 -9.39
CA ALA A 178 1.27 10.46 -10.35
C ALA A 178 0.27 9.38 -10.79
N GLN A 179 -0.56 8.87 -9.87
CA GLN A 179 -1.55 7.82 -10.16
C GLN A 179 -2.82 8.37 -10.83
N VAL A 180 -3.29 9.56 -10.42
CA VAL A 180 -4.57 10.15 -10.90
C VAL A 180 -4.44 10.99 -12.16
N GLY A 181 -3.22 11.28 -12.63
CA GLY A 181 -2.97 12.17 -13.78
C GLY A 181 -3.68 11.76 -15.07
N ASN A 182 -4.17 10.53 -15.16
CA ASN A 182 -4.90 9.99 -16.31
C ASN A 182 -6.40 9.77 -16.05
N LEU A 183 -6.93 10.19 -14.89
CA LEU A 183 -8.35 10.05 -14.59
C LEU A 183 -9.15 11.18 -15.25
N ALA A 184 -10.27 10.79 -15.88
CA ALA A 184 -11.24 11.74 -16.40
C ALA A 184 -11.95 12.50 -15.25
N ALA A 185 -12.51 13.67 -15.56
CA ALA A 185 -13.10 14.57 -14.56
C ALA A 185 -14.26 13.93 -13.77
N ASP A 186 -15.06 13.08 -14.42
CA ASP A 186 -16.12 12.29 -13.76
C ASP A 186 -15.56 11.33 -12.71
N ARG A 187 -14.40 10.71 -12.98
CA ARG A 187 -13.72 9.83 -12.03
C ARG A 187 -13.10 10.58 -10.86
N LEU A 188 -12.64 11.82 -11.07
CA LEU A 188 -12.19 12.68 -10.00
C LEU A 188 -13.36 13.10 -9.10
N PHE A 189 -14.49 13.49 -9.67
CA PHE A 189 -15.71 13.77 -8.90
C PHE A 189 -16.17 12.55 -8.08
N LEU A 190 -16.15 11.35 -8.67
CA LEU A 190 -16.45 10.12 -7.94
C LEU A 190 -15.45 9.86 -6.81
N ALA A 191 -14.16 10.17 -7.00
CA ALA A 191 -13.17 10.04 -5.94
C ALA A 191 -13.49 10.94 -4.73
N ASP A 192 -13.92 12.17 -4.96
CA ASP A 192 -14.30 13.09 -3.87
C ASP A 192 -15.50 12.55 -3.08
N LEU A 193 -16.52 12.01 -3.77
CA LEU A 193 -17.68 11.38 -3.12
C LEU A 193 -17.29 10.10 -2.36
N TYR A 194 -16.45 9.27 -2.96
CA TYR A 194 -15.94 8.06 -2.31
C TYR A 194 -15.08 8.40 -1.09
N ALA A 195 -14.33 9.50 -1.10
CA ALA A 195 -13.53 9.91 0.04
C ALA A 195 -14.42 10.22 1.23
N GLU A 196 -15.54 10.92 1.02
CA GLU A 196 -16.46 11.19 2.12
C GLU A 196 -17.17 9.92 2.60
N ALA A 197 -17.65 9.07 1.69
CA ALA A 197 -18.25 7.79 2.07
C ALA A 197 -17.28 6.89 2.86
N ALA A 198 -16.05 6.70 2.37
CA ALA A 198 -15.02 5.90 3.02
C ALA A 198 -14.64 6.47 4.40
N TRP A 199 -14.61 7.80 4.54
CA TRP A 199 -14.35 8.43 5.83
C TRP A 199 -15.44 8.10 6.85
N GLN A 200 -16.71 8.22 6.46
CA GLN A 200 -17.84 7.88 7.32
C GLN A 200 -17.83 6.40 7.72
N GLU A 201 -17.51 5.50 6.78
CA GLU A 201 -17.39 4.07 7.05
C GLU A 201 -16.30 3.75 8.08
N ILE A 202 -15.12 4.36 7.96
CA ILE A 202 -14.01 4.15 8.89
C ILE A 202 -14.35 4.73 10.27
N VAL A 203 -14.97 5.91 10.33
CA VAL A 203 -15.44 6.49 11.60
C VAL A 203 -16.48 5.60 12.26
N ALA A 204 -17.44 5.08 11.50
CA ALA A 204 -18.45 4.16 12.03
C ALA A 204 -17.83 2.82 12.50
N LEU A 205 -16.84 2.27 11.76
CA LEU A 205 -16.12 1.08 12.18
C LEU A 205 -15.35 1.33 13.50
N ARG A 206 -14.63 2.45 13.58
CA ARG A 206 -13.91 2.87 14.78
C ARG A 206 -14.83 2.99 16.00
N GLN A 207 -16.03 3.55 15.82
CA GLN A 207 -17.05 3.62 16.87
C GLN A 207 -17.54 2.23 17.31
N ARG A 208 -17.79 1.31 16.37
CA ARG A 208 -18.17 -0.08 16.67
C ARG A 208 -17.09 -0.83 17.45
N LEU A 209 -15.83 -0.49 17.23
CA LEU A 209 -14.68 -1.02 17.99
C LEU A 209 -14.51 -0.37 19.37
N GLY A 210 -15.38 0.58 19.75
CA GLY A 210 -15.30 1.28 21.05
C GLY A 210 -14.13 2.25 21.16
N LEU A 211 -13.54 2.67 20.03
CA LEU A 211 -12.40 3.57 20.00
C LEU A 211 -12.86 5.03 20.03
N LEU A 212 -12.10 5.90 20.70
CA LEU A 212 -12.33 7.35 20.70
C LEU A 212 -12.31 7.91 19.27
N PRO A 213 -13.02 9.00 18.96
CA PRO A 213 -12.92 9.67 17.67
C PRO A 213 -11.46 9.94 17.28
N PHE A 214 -11.20 10.03 15.99
CA PHE A 214 -9.90 10.45 15.52
C PHE A 214 -9.53 11.81 16.12
N ALA A 215 -8.33 11.90 16.70
CA ALA A 215 -7.75 13.18 17.07
C ALA A 215 -7.60 14.09 15.83
N ALA A 216 -7.44 15.40 16.07
CA ALA A 216 -7.08 16.34 15.04
C ALA A 216 -5.82 15.84 14.28
N PRO A 217 -5.75 16.05 12.95
CA PRO A 217 -4.63 15.55 12.17
C PRO A 217 -3.32 16.18 12.64
N GLU A 218 -2.35 15.33 12.97
CA GLU A 218 -0.95 15.72 13.21
C GLU A 218 -0.26 15.76 11.84
N PRO A 219 0.10 16.95 11.31
CA PRO A 219 0.75 17.02 10.02
C PRO A 219 2.11 16.33 10.08
N ARG A 220 2.38 15.48 9.08
CA ARG A 220 3.70 14.86 8.91
C ARG A 220 4.78 15.96 8.82
N PRO A 221 5.92 15.82 9.52
CA PRO A 221 7.03 16.78 9.44
C PRO A 221 7.43 17.08 7.99
N GLY A 222 7.86 18.31 7.72
CA GLY A 222 8.30 18.74 6.39
C GLY A 222 7.21 19.32 5.47
N LEU A 223 5.96 19.50 5.93
CA LEU A 223 4.86 20.03 5.10
C LEU A 223 5.21 21.35 4.39
N HIS A 224 5.81 22.32 5.08
CA HIS A 224 6.16 23.60 4.47
C HIS A 224 7.17 23.46 3.32
N GLU A 225 8.15 22.58 3.50
CA GLU A 225 9.13 22.29 2.46
C GLU A 225 8.49 21.55 1.29
N GLY A 226 7.60 20.58 1.57
CA GLY A 226 6.82 19.89 0.55
C GLY A 226 5.96 20.85 -0.29
N LEU A 227 5.31 21.82 0.36
CA LEU A 227 4.52 22.86 -0.34
C LEU A 227 5.40 23.75 -1.22
N ARG A 228 6.57 24.17 -0.73
CA ARG A 228 7.53 24.96 -1.51
C ARG A 228 7.95 24.22 -2.78
N VAL A 229 8.36 22.95 -2.65
CA VAL A 229 8.74 22.09 -3.79
C VAL A 229 7.57 21.93 -4.78
N ALA A 230 6.35 21.71 -4.28
CA ALA A 230 5.18 21.59 -5.14
C ALA A 230 4.91 22.88 -5.94
N GLN A 231 5.04 24.06 -5.31
CA GLN A 231 4.86 25.35 -5.97
C GLN A 231 5.90 25.57 -7.08
N GLU A 232 7.17 25.26 -6.81
CA GLU A 232 8.25 25.37 -7.80
C GLU A 232 8.02 24.46 -9.01
N LEU A 233 7.61 23.21 -8.76
CA LEU A 233 7.28 22.27 -9.84
C LEU A 233 6.11 22.77 -10.70
N MET A 234 5.10 23.41 -10.11
CA MET A 234 3.97 23.96 -10.87
C MET A 234 4.35 25.22 -11.65
N ALA A 235 5.20 26.09 -11.09
CA ALA A 235 5.69 27.28 -11.77
C ALA A 235 6.57 26.94 -12.99
N GLY A 236 7.35 25.86 -12.91
CA GLY A 236 8.22 25.41 -14.00
C GLY A 236 7.51 24.71 -15.18
N GLN A 237 6.24 24.32 -15.06
CA GLN A 237 5.47 23.67 -16.12
C GLN A 237 4.70 24.64 -17.04
N GLY A 238 4.80 25.95 -16.79
CA GLY A 238 4.10 27.00 -17.55
C GLY A 238 4.97 27.80 -18.53
N GLY A 239 6.18 27.31 -18.87
CA GLY A 239 7.15 27.96 -19.76
C GLY A 239 7.30 27.28 -21.12
#